data_AF-A0A168HDG9-F1
#
_entry.id   AF-A0A168HDG9-F1
#
_cell.length_a   1.000
_cell.length_b   1.000
_cell.length_c   1.000
_cell.angle_alpha   90.00
_cell.angle_beta   90.00
_cell.angle_gamma   90.00
#
_symmetry.space_group_name_H-M   'P 1'
#
loop_
_entity.id
_entity.type
_entity.pdbx_description
1 polymer ?
#
loop_
_entity_poly.entity_id
_entity_poly.type
_entity_poly.pdbx_seq_one_letter_code
_entity_poly.pdbx_strand_id
1 'polypeptide(L)'
;MLKEKKEEIRILDAKKAYNINIALLSKLKHLSFVQVRQAFLAVDDQVITENLLINLQANIPTPEEQGKLSVFVNKASDEDLEQLSKPDTFCVEMLKIERYKERVDNMLFRATFAEKHQQLSRNMSAVLEASIAIKDSQSFKELLKFILVMGNFMNGTTFQGGAFGIRIASINKLVDTKGTEGNTTLLHFLVDSVESKFPRLHGFLDDLQESGNACRGMFVCTYIYMHY
;
A
#
# COMPACT_ATOMS: atom_id res chain seq x y z
N MET A 1 -21.76 48.18 -25.20
CA MET A 1 -20.40 47.71 -25.53
C MET A 1 -20.19 46.35 -24.88
N LEU A 2 -20.11 45.29 -25.68
CA LEU A 2 -19.68 43.98 -25.18
C LEU A 2 -18.19 44.12 -24.86
N LYS A 3 -17.80 43.99 -23.59
CA LYS A 3 -16.38 43.89 -23.23
C LYS A 3 -15.84 42.65 -23.94
N GLU A 4 -14.98 42.83 -24.93
CA GLU A 4 -14.18 41.73 -25.47
C GLU A 4 -13.50 41.03 -24.30
N LYS A 5 -13.73 39.72 -24.19
CA LYS A 5 -13.15 38.90 -23.14
C LYS A 5 -11.66 38.81 -23.48
N LYS A 6 -10.82 39.62 -22.82
CA LYS A 6 -9.35 39.50 -22.94
C LYS A 6 -8.97 38.02 -22.79
N GLU A 7 -8.20 37.51 -23.75
CA GLU A 7 -7.80 36.11 -23.74
C GLU A 7 -6.95 35.82 -22.50
N GLU A 8 -7.31 34.78 -21.76
CA GLU A 8 -6.58 34.35 -20.57
C GLU A 8 -5.26 33.70 -21.01
N ILE A 9 -4.13 34.19 -20.47
CA ILE A 9 -2.80 33.68 -20.77
C ILE A 9 -2.60 32.35 -20.03
N ARG A 10 -2.19 31.31 -20.76
CA ARG A 10 -1.99 29.96 -20.23
C ARG A 10 -0.59 29.44 -20.54
N ILE A 11 0.15 29.03 -19.52
CA ILE A 11 1.53 28.53 -19.65
C ILE A 11 1.59 27.01 -19.47
N LEU A 12 0.90 26.49 -18.45
CA LEU A 12 0.76 25.06 -18.22
C LEU A 12 -0.17 24.42 -19.27
N ASP A 13 0.05 23.13 -19.53
CA ASP A 13 -0.81 22.38 -20.44
C ASP A 13 -2.24 22.25 -19.89
N ALA A 14 -3.21 22.09 -20.80
CA ALA A 14 -4.62 22.06 -20.46
C ALA A 14 -4.98 20.95 -19.45
N LYS A 15 -4.30 19.79 -19.49
CA LYS A 15 -4.59 18.66 -18.60
C LYS A 15 -4.10 18.97 -17.19
N LYS A 16 -2.89 19.49 -17.03
CA LYS A 16 -2.37 19.90 -15.71
C LYS A 16 -3.16 21.07 -15.12
N ALA A 17 -3.46 22.09 -15.93
CA ALA A 17 -4.29 23.21 -15.51
C ALA A 17 -5.70 22.76 -15.03
N TYR A 18 -6.30 21.79 -15.73
CA TYR A 18 -7.57 21.18 -15.30
C TYR A 18 -7.43 20.43 -13.97
N ASN A 19 -6.39 19.60 -13.82
CA ASN A 19 -6.14 18.86 -12.58
C ASN A 19 -5.93 19.81 -11.40
N ILE A 20 -5.16 20.89 -11.56
CA ILE A 20 -4.96 21.92 -10.52
C ILE A 20 -6.29 22.58 -10.14
N ASN A 21 -7.11 22.96 -11.12
CA ASN A 21 -8.42 23.56 -10.86
C ASN A 21 -9.31 22.65 -10.01
N ILE A 22 -9.41 21.36 -10.37
CA ILE A 22 -10.33 20.42 -9.73
C ILE A 22 -9.77 19.91 -8.41
N ALA A 23 -8.50 19.54 -8.35
CA ALA A 23 -7.93 18.86 -7.19
C ALA A 23 -7.43 19.82 -6.09
N LEU A 24 -7.03 21.04 -6.47
CA LEU A 24 -6.44 22.03 -5.56
C LEU A 24 -7.33 23.25 -5.40
N LEU A 25 -7.57 24.01 -6.47
CA LEU A 25 -8.25 25.31 -6.37
C LEU A 25 -9.70 25.17 -5.92
N SER A 26 -10.36 24.06 -6.25
CA SER A 26 -11.72 23.79 -5.81
C SER A 26 -11.86 23.66 -4.28
N LYS A 27 -10.80 23.18 -3.61
CA LYS A 27 -10.73 23.00 -2.14
C LYS A 27 -10.27 24.26 -1.42
N LEU A 28 -9.56 25.15 -2.13
CA LEU A 28 -8.93 26.36 -1.58
C LEU A 28 -9.69 27.65 -1.93
N LYS A 29 -10.94 27.56 -2.41
CA LYS A 29 -11.72 28.72 -2.92
C LYS A 29 -11.88 29.88 -1.93
N HIS A 30 -11.77 29.61 -0.63
CA HIS A 30 -11.94 30.58 0.45
C HIS A 30 -10.64 31.30 0.84
N LEU A 31 -9.51 30.92 0.25
CA LEU A 31 -8.20 31.49 0.52
C LEU A 31 -7.61 32.12 -0.73
N SER A 32 -6.93 33.25 -0.56
CA SER A 32 -6.02 33.78 -1.58
C SER A 32 -4.78 32.89 -1.69
N PHE A 33 -4.11 32.88 -2.85
CA PHE A 33 -2.92 32.06 -3.04
C PHE A 33 -1.78 32.44 -2.08
N VAL A 34 -1.70 33.73 -1.70
CA VAL A 34 -0.76 34.19 -0.67
C VAL A 34 -1.07 33.56 0.69
N GLN A 35 -2.35 33.49 1.08
CA GLN A 35 -2.76 32.81 2.32
C GLN A 35 -2.47 31.31 2.27
N VAL A 36 -2.66 30.66 1.11
CA VAL A 36 -2.29 29.24 0.93
C VAL A 36 -0.78 29.05 1.13
N ARG A 37 0.05 29.90 0.53
CA ARG A 37 1.51 29.87 0.72
C ARG A 37 1.89 30.09 2.19
N GLN A 38 1.24 31.03 2.87
CA GLN A 38 1.47 31.28 4.29
C GLN A 38 1.08 30.07 5.15
N ALA A 39 -0.08 29.46 4.91
CA ALA A 39 -0.52 28.24 5.58
C ALA A 39 0.45 27.07 5.33
N PHE A 40 0.95 26.94 4.09
CA PHE A 40 2.00 25.97 3.75
C PHE A 40 3.28 26.20 4.56
N LEU A 41 3.79 27.43 4.60
CA LEU A 41 5.00 27.76 5.36
C LEU A 41 4.81 27.60 6.88
N ALA A 42 3.60 27.88 7.39
CA ALA A 42 3.23 27.69 8.79
C ALA A 42 2.94 26.22 9.15
N VAL A 43 2.90 25.33 8.15
CA VAL A 43 2.57 23.91 8.34
C VAL A 43 1.18 23.75 8.99
N ASP A 44 0.21 24.54 8.56
CA ASP A 44 -1.15 24.52 9.11
C ASP A 44 -1.91 23.28 8.64
N ASP A 45 -2.01 22.25 9.49
CA ASP A 45 -2.66 20.97 9.18
C ASP A 45 -4.18 21.11 8.93
N GLN A 46 -4.83 22.23 9.29
CA GLN A 46 -6.25 22.46 8.97
C GLN A 46 -6.45 22.80 7.49
N VAL A 47 -5.51 23.53 6.90
CA VAL A 47 -5.53 23.92 5.49
C VAL A 47 -4.74 22.91 4.64
N ILE A 48 -3.54 22.55 5.09
CA ILE A 48 -2.57 21.71 4.39
C ILE A 48 -2.75 20.25 4.81
N THR A 49 -3.92 19.72 4.46
CA THR A 49 -4.27 18.31 4.73
C THR A 49 -3.40 17.33 3.92
N GLU A 50 -3.32 16.07 4.37
CA GLU A 50 -2.64 14.99 3.62
C GLU A 50 -3.13 14.88 2.18
N ASN A 51 -4.45 14.91 1.98
CA ASN A 51 -5.05 14.86 0.65
C ASN A 51 -4.63 16.07 -0.21
N LEU A 52 -4.53 17.26 0.39
CA LEU A 52 -4.01 18.41 -0.34
C LEU A 52 -2.54 18.20 -0.73
N LEU A 53 -1.70 17.71 0.19
CA LEU A 53 -0.29 17.42 -0.07
C LEU A 53 -0.09 16.39 -1.19
N ILE A 54 -0.89 15.32 -1.25
CA ILE A 54 -0.88 14.34 -2.36
C ILE A 54 -1.17 15.04 -3.70
N ASN A 55 -2.18 15.91 -3.73
CA ASN A 55 -2.55 16.63 -4.94
C ASN A 55 -1.51 17.70 -5.30
N LEU A 56 -0.86 18.34 -4.32
CA LEU A 56 0.24 19.28 -4.57
C LEU A 56 1.41 18.52 -5.20
N GLN A 57 1.81 17.38 -4.61
CA GLN A 57 2.90 16.52 -5.09
C GLN A 57 2.68 16.08 -6.54
N ALA A 58 1.48 15.60 -6.86
CA ALA A 58 1.14 15.14 -8.20
C ALA A 58 1.10 16.27 -9.26
N ASN A 59 0.93 17.53 -8.84
CA ASN A 59 0.80 18.68 -9.73
C ASN A 59 1.94 19.69 -9.59
N ILE A 60 3.07 19.31 -8.98
CA ILE A 60 4.27 20.15 -8.96
C ILE A 60 4.69 20.44 -10.42
N PRO A 61 4.94 21.70 -10.79
CA PRO A 61 5.44 22.01 -12.11
C PRO A 61 6.78 21.32 -12.38
N THR A 62 6.95 20.73 -13.57
CA THR A 62 8.23 20.12 -13.99
C THR A 62 9.31 21.19 -14.13
N PRO A 63 10.61 20.85 -14.14
CA PRO A 63 11.67 21.84 -14.34
C PRO A 63 11.48 22.68 -15.62
N GLU A 64 10.96 22.07 -16.69
CA GLU A 64 10.64 22.77 -17.94
C GLU A 64 9.49 23.78 -17.75
N GLU A 65 8.40 23.38 -17.10
CA GLU A 65 7.25 24.25 -16.82
C GLU A 65 7.65 25.39 -15.86
N GLN A 66 8.46 25.11 -14.84
CA GLN A 66 9.03 26.12 -13.95
C GLN A 66 9.86 27.15 -14.74
N GLY A 67 10.66 26.68 -15.71
CA GLY A 67 11.39 27.54 -16.63
C GLY A 67 10.47 28.46 -17.43
N LYS A 68 9.40 27.91 -18.03
CA LYS A 68 8.41 28.69 -18.80
C LYS A 68 7.71 29.73 -17.93
N LEU A 69 7.24 29.33 -16.74
CA LEU A 69 6.59 30.23 -15.78
C LEU A 69 7.54 31.34 -15.32
N SER A 70 8.79 31.01 -15.01
CA SER A 70 9.81 31.99 -14.60
C SER A 70 10.15 32.99 -15.71
N VAL A 71 10.33 32.52 -16.95
CA VAL A 71 10.59 33.40 -18.09
C VAL A 71 9.42 34.35 -18.34
N PHE A 72 8.19 33.84 -18.24
CA PHE A 72 6.99 34.65 -18.37
C PHE A 72 6.93 35.73 -17.27
N VAL A 73 7.02 35.35 -15.99
CA VAL A 73 6.93 36.28 -14.86
C VAL A 73 7.99 37.39 -14.93
N ASN A 74 9.20 37.08 -15.40
CA ASN A 74 10.29 38.05 -15.49
C ASN A 74 10.18 39.00 -16.69
N LYS A 75 9.39 38.67 -17.72
CA LYS A 75 9.28 39.45 -18.97
C LYS A 75 7.90 40.07 -19.18
N ALA A 76 6.88 39.56 -18.50
CA ALA A 76 5.50 40.00 -18.60
C ALA A 76 5.33 41.42 -18.06
N SER A 77 4.43 42.18 -18.67
CA SER A 77 3.95 43.43 -18.08
C SER A 77 2.98 43.16 -16.92
N ASP A 78 2.71 44.16 -16.08
CA ASP A 78 1.71 44.03 -15.01
C ASP A 78 0.33 43.62 -15.58
N GLU A 79 -0.03 44.13 -16.76
CA GLU A 79 -1.28 43.78 -17.45
C GLU A 79 -1.33 42.32 -17.93
N ASP A 80 -0.18 41.74 -18.28
CA ASP A 80 -0.08 40.33 -18.67
C ASP A 80 -0.14 39.41 -17.45
N LEU A 81 0.48 39.83 -16.34
CA LEU A 81 0.40 39.10 -15.07
C LEU A 81 -1.04 39.03 -14.54
N GLU A 82 -1.83 40.08 -14.73
CA GLU A 82 -3.27 40.09 -14.40
C GLU A 82 -4.12 39.16 -15.28
N GLN A 83 -3.66 38.85 -16.49
CA GLN A 83 -4.34 37.98 -17.45
C GLN A 83 -3.93 36.50 -17.33
N LEU A 84 -2.98 36.18 -16.45
CA LEU A 84 -2.50 34.83 -16.23
C LEU A 84 -3.60 33.95 -15.63
N SER A 85 -3.72 32.72 -16.14
CA SER A 85 -4.73 31.78 -15.67
C SER A 85 -4.58 31.47 -14.18
N LYS A 86 -5.68 31.12 -13.50
CA LYS A 86 -5.64 30.80 -12.06
C LYS A 86 -4.68 29.65 -11.71
N PRO A 87 -4.64 28.53 -12.45
CA PRO A 87 -3.66 27.47 -12.22
C PRO A 87 -2.21 27.94 -12.35
N ASP A 88 -1.90 28.73 -13.38
CA ASP A 88 -0.55 29.26 -13.59
C ASP A 88 -0.16 30.21 -12.45
N THR A 89 -1.06 31.13 -12.09
CA THR A 89 -0.88 32.07 -10.99
C THR A 89 -0.67 31.35 -9.65
N PHE A 90 -1.42 30.28 -9.40
CA PHE A 90 -1.24 29.45 -8.22
C PHE A 90 0.15 28.80 -8.19
N CYS A 91 0.58 28.21 -9.30
CA CYS A 91 1.92 27.62 -9.41
C CYS A 91 3.03 28.66 -9.22
N VAL A 92 2.90 29.84 -9.81
CA VAL A 92 3.86 30.95 -9.61
C VAL A 92 3.95 31.32 -8.13
N GLU A 93 2.83 31.45 -7.43
CA GLU A 93 2.84 31.79 -6.01
C GLU A 93 3.49 30.68 -5.16
N MET A 94 3.17 29.41 -5.42
CA MET A 94 3.76 28.28 -4.69
C MET A 94 5.26 28.10 -4.97
N LEU A 95 5.72 28.37 -6.20
CA LEU A 95 7.14 28.30 -6.58
C LEU A 95 8.01 29.37 -5.90
N LYS A 96 7.41 30.38 -5.25
CA LYS A 96 8.14 31.31 -4.36
C LYS A 96 8.63 30.63 -3.08
N ILE A 97 8.13 29.45 -2.76
CA ILE A 97 8.60 28.65 -1.62
C ILE A 97 9.94 28.00 -1.98
N GLU A 98 10.98 28.32 -1.21
CA GLU A 98 12.28 27.69 -1.36
C GLU A 98 12.19 26.17 -1.12
N ARG A 99 12.76 25.36 -2.03
CA ARG A 99 12.70 23.89 -1.97
C ARG A 99 11.27 23.35 -1.86
N TYR A 100 10.37 23.95 -2.64
CA TYR A 100 8.94 23.64 -2.60
C TYR A 100 8.64 22.14 -2.71
N LYS A 101 9.25 21.45 -3.68
CA LYS A 101 9.05 20.01 -3.89
C LYS A 101 9.45 19.19 -2.67
N GLU A 102 10.65 19.42 -2.17
CA GLU A 102 11.17 18.70 -1.00
C GLU A 102 10.31 18.99 0.24
N ARG A 103 9.80 20.21 0.40
CA ARG A 103 8.89 20.54 1.51
C ARG A 103 7.56 19.79 1.39
N VAL A 104 6.96 19.72 0.21
CA VAL A 104 5.74 18.92 -0.02
C VAL A 104 5.99 17.46 0.32
N ASP A 105 7.08 16.87 -0.18
CA ASP A 105 7.44 15.47 0.05
C ASP A 105 7.63 15.19 1.56
N ASN A 106 8.36 16.06 2.27
CA ASN A 106 8.61 15.91 3.70
C ASN A 106 7.35 16.13 4.55
N MET A 107 6.48 17.08 4.19
CA MET A 107 5.21 17.29 4.87
C MET A 107 4.27 16.09 4.69
N LEU A 108 4.21 15.53 3.48
CA LEU A 108 3.41 14.33 3.21
C LEU A 108 3.95 13.12 3.97
N PHE A 109 5.29 12.98 4.03
CA PHE A 109 5.91 11.97 4.87
C PHE A 109 5.52 12.14 6.34
N ARG A 110 5.63 13.36 6.90
CA ARG A 110 5.22 13.66 8.29
C ARG A 110 3.76 13.28 8.53
N ALA A 111 2.85 13.69 7.66
CA ALA A 111 1.42 13.44 7.79
C ALA A 111 1.10 11.93 7.79
N THR A 112 1.79 11.15 6.96
CA THR A 112 1.53 9.71 6.80
C THR A 112 2.38 8.81 7.72
N PHE A 113 3.35 9.37 8.45
CA PHE A 113 4.34 8.58 9.18
C PHE A 113 3.73 7.71 10.28
N ALA A 114 2.85 8.30 11.11
CA ALA A 114 2.29 7.60 12.27
C ALA A 114 1.45 6.38 11.84
N GLU A 115 0.61 6.55 10.81
CA GLU A 115 -0.20 5.46 10.26
C GLU A 115 0.68 4.37 9.64
N LYS A 116 1.67 4.75 8.81
CA LYS A 116 2.61 3.79 8.21
C LYS A 116 3.39 3.01 9.26
N HIS A 117 3.88 3.69 10.29
CA HIS A 117 4.60 3.07 11.41
C HIS A 117 3.69 2.09 12.17
N GLN A 118 2.46 2.51 12.51
CA GLN A 118 1.51 1.65 13.21
C GLN A 118 1.15 0.41 12.37
N GLN A 119 0.92 0.59 11.06
CA GLN A 119 0.62 -0.51 10.17
C GLN A 119 1.79 -1.50 10.08
N LEU A 120 3.02 -1.00 9.94
CA LEU A 120 4.21 -1.83 9.89
C LEU A 120 4.42 -2.60 11.20
N SER A 121 4.24 -1.95 12.34
CA SER A 121 4.35 -2.57 13.66
C SER A 121 3.31 -3.69 13.86
N ARG A 122 2.06 -3.46 13.45
CA ARG A 122 1.02 -4.51 13.47
C ARG A 122 1.38 -5.70 12.58
N ASN A 123 1.84 -5.44 11.35
CA ASN A 123 2.24 -6.50 10.43
C ASN A 123 3.40 -7.34 10.98
N MET A 124 4.42 -6.67 11.56
CA MET A 124 5.57 -7.35 12.15
C MET A 124 5.17 -8.20 13.36
N SER A 125 4.29 -7.68 14.22
CA SER A 125 3.78 -8.42 15.39
C SER A 125 2.99 -9.65 14.96
N ALA A 126 2.10 -9.51 13.96
CA ALA A 126 1.33 -10.64 13.43
C ALA A 126 2.24 -11.74 12.86
N VAL A 127 3.28 -11.38 12.09
CA VAL A 127 4.24 -12.35 11.55
C VAL A 127 5.03 -13.03 12.67
N LEU A 128 5.45 -12.28 13.69
CA LEU A 128 6.17 -12.83 14.84
C LEU A 128 5.30 -13.80 15.63
N GLU A 129 4.06 -13.41 15.96
CA GLU A 129 3.09 -14.23 16.69
C GLU A 129 2.78 -15.51 15.93
N ALA A 130 2.49 -15.43 14.62
CA ALA A 130 2.30 -16.60 13.78
C ALA A 130 3.54 -17.51 13.73
N SER A 131 4.73 -16.93 13.63
CA SER A 131 5.98 -17.69 13.60
C SER A 131 6.21 -18.45 14.91
N ILE A 132 5.93 -17.80 16.06
CA ILE A 132 6.02 -18.42 17.38
C ILE A 132 4.95 -19.51 17.52
N ALA A 133 3.71 -19.22 17.15
CA ALA A 133 2.59 -20.16 17.20
C ALA A 133 2.87 -21.45 16.41
N ILE A 134 3.34 -21.33 15.16
CA ILE A 134 3.74 -22.48 14.34
C ILE A 134 4.92 -23.23 14.97
N LYS A 135 5.94 -22.50 15.44
CA LYS A 135 7.14 -23.09 16.02
C LYS A 135 6.85 -23.84 17.32
N ASP A 136 5.95 -23.35 18.16
CA ASP A 136 5.76 -23.85 19.51
C ASP A 136 4.59 -24.84 19.62
N SER A 137 3.65 -24.83 18.67
CA SER A 137 2.55 -25.80 18.59
C SER A 137 3.05 -27.25 18.57
N GLN A 138 2.73 -27.99 19.62
CA GLN A 138 3.05 -29.42 19.72
C GLN A 138 2.06 -30.27 18.92
N SER A 139 0.79 -29.88 18.93
CA SER A 139 -0.28 -30.53 18.18
C SER A 139 0.01 -30.50 16.66
N PHE A 140 0.48 -29.37 16.13
CA PHE A 140 0.87 -29.25 14.73
C PHE A 140 2.10 -30.11 14.39
N LYS A 141 3.13 -30.13 15.26
CA LYS A 141 4.30 -31.01 15.06
C LYS A 141 3.92 -32.48 15.06
N GLU A 142 3.04 -32.90 15.96
CA GLU A 142 2.54 -34.28 16.00
C GLU A 142 1.71 -34.62 14.75
N LEU A 143 0.88 -33.69 14.26
CA LEU A 143 0.17 -33.85 12.99
C LEU A 143 1.15 -34.04 11.82
N LEU A 144 2.20 -33.22 11.72
CA LEU A 144 3.23 -33.36 10.69
C LEU A 144 3.96 -34.71 10.77
N LYS A 145 4.24 -35.21 11.98
CA LYS A 145 4.80 -36.56 12.17
C LYS A 145 3.85 -37.63 11.68
N PHE A 146 2.56 -37.51 11.96
CA PHE A 146 1.58 -38.49 11.50
C PHE A 146 1.48 -38.50 9.96
N ILE A 147 1.43 -37.32 9.33
CA ILE A 147 1.48 -37.20 7.87
C ILE A 147 2.76 -37.81 7.30
N LEU A 148 3.92 -37.59 7.94
CA LEU A 148 5.19 -38.19 7.52
C LEU A 148 5.16 -39.72 7.60
N VAL A 149 4.64 -40.30 8.69
CA VAL A 149 4.50 -41.76 8.86
C VAL A 149 3.60 -42.35 7.78
N MET A 150 2.45 -41.72 7.52
CA MET A 150 1.54 -42.15 6.46
C MET A 150 2.21 -42.09 5.08
N GLY A 151 2.87 -40.97 4.77
CA GLY A 151 3.59 -40.79 3.51
C GLY A 151 4.72 -41.81 3.32
N ASN A 152 5.48 -42.11 4.38
CA ASN A 152 6.54 -43.12 4.35
C ASN A 152 5.99 -44.55 4.19
N PHE A 153 4.86 -44.86 4.81
CA PHE A 153 4.20 -46.16 4.63
C PHE A 153 3.75 -46.34 3.18
N MET A 154 3.08 -45.33 2.60
CA MET A 154 2.59 -45.39 1.22
C MET A 154 3.72 -45.41 0.19
N ASN A 155 4.82 -44.70 0.45
CA ASN A 155 5.96 -44.59 -0.46
C ASN A 155 7.09 -45.58 -0.15
N GLY A 156 6.89 -46.56 0.73
CA GLY A 156 7.96 -47.44 1.24
C GLY A 156 8.72 -48.23 0.17
N THR A 157 8.13 -48.40 -1.03
CA THR A 157 8.73 -49.09 -2.18
C THR A 157 9.26 -48.12 -3.26
N THR A 158 9.14 -46.81 -3.07
CA THR A 158 9.60 -45.79 -4.02
C THR A 158 10.82 -45.05 -3.47
N PHE A 159 11.50 -44.28 -4.34
CA PHE A 159 12.60 -43.40 -3.93
C PHE A 159 12.17 -42.32 -2.90
N GLN A 160 10.87 -42.09 -2.74
CA GLN A 160 10.31 -41.16 -1.76
C GLN A 160 10.02 -41.79 -0.39
N GLY A 161 10.23 -43.11 -0.24
CA GLY A 161 10.11 -43.81 1.03
C GLY A 161 11.25 -43.50 2.00
N GLY A 162 11.00 -43.63 3.30
CA GLY A 162 12.02 -43.43 4.34
C GLY A 162 12.47 -41.97 4.54
N ALA A 163 11.62 -41.00 4.21
CA ALA A 163 11.91 -39.59 4.40
C ALA A 163 12.00 -39.21 5.89
N PHE A 164 12.89 -38.27 6.21
CA PHE A 164 13.03 -37.70 7.56
C PHE A 164 12.13 -36.49 7.82
N GLY A 165 11.47 -35.97 6.77
CA GLY A 165 10.61 -34.80 6.85
C GLY A 165 9.79 -34.60 5.60
N ILE A 166 8.79 -33.72 5.68
CA ILE A 166 7.94 -33.32 4.57
C ILE A 166 8.07 -31.82 4.33
N ARG A 167 7.97 -31.39 3.07
CA ARG A 167 7.76 -29.97 2.75
C ARG A 167 6.32 -29.61 3.13
N ILE A 168 6.11 -28.48 3.82
CA ILE A 168 4.77 -28.02 4.21
C ILE A 168 3.83 -27.89 2.99
N ALA A 169 4.35 -27.41 1.85
CA ALA A 169 3.60 -27.33 0.60
C ALA A 169 3.05 -28.69 0.10
N SER A 170 3.64 -29.82 0.51
CA SER A 170 3.15 -31.14 0.17
C SER A 170 1.85 -31.51 0.89
N ILE A 171 1.50 -30.85 2.00
CA ILE A 171 0.23 -31.06 2.71
C ILE A 171 -0.97 -30.77 1.79
N ASN A 172 -0.85 -29.78 0.91
CA ASN A 172 -1.88 -29.45 -0.07
C ASN A 172 -2.15 -30.61 -1.05
N LYS A 173 -1.23 -31.57 -1.20
CA LYS A 173 -1.39 -32.72 -2.10
C LYS A 173 -2.16 -33.88 -1.48
N LEU A 174 -2.49 -33.81 -0.19
CA LEU A 174 -3.26 -34.87 0.48
C LEU A 174 -4.68 -35.00 -0.10
N VAL A 175 -5.24 -33.92 -0.66
CA VAL A 175 -6.53 -33.95 -1.35
C VAL A 175 -6.45 -34.65 -2.71
N ASP A 176 -5.27 -34.67 -3.34
CA ASP A 176 -5.09 -35.22 -4.69
C ASP A 176 -4.94 -36.76 -4.68
N THR A 177 -4.59 -37.33 -3.53
CA THR A 177 -4.40 -38.78 -3.38
C THR A 177 -5.71 -39.46 -3.02
N LYS A 178 -6.34 -40.16 -3.97
CA LYS A 178 -7.64 -40.82 -3.80
C LYS A 178 -7.49 -42.27 -3.32
N GLY A 179 -8.47 -42.73 -2.53
CA GLY A 179 -8.64 -44.14 -2.20
C GLY A 179 -9.10 -44.97 -3.40
N THR A 180 -9.05 -46.30 -3.27
CA THR A 180 -9.38 -47.25 -4.34
C THR A 180 -10.76 -47.05 -4.95
N GLU A 181 -11.74 -46.65 -4.14
CA GLU A 181 -13.13 -46.39 -4.58
C GLU A 181 -13.34 -44.97 -5.12
N GLY A 182 -12.33 -44.09 -5.07
CA GLY A 182 -12.37 -42.73 -5.63
C GLY A 182 -13.19 -41.70 -4.84
N ASN A 183 -13.97 -42.14 -3.84
CA ASN A 183 -14.87 -41.28 -3.04
C ASN A 183 -14.22 -40.65 -1.80
N THR A 184 -13.04 -41.14 -1.41
CA THR A 184 -12.28 -40.61 -0.26
C THR A 184 -10.87 -40.22 -0.71
N THR A 185 -10.25 -39.32 0.04
CA THR A 185 -8.87 -38.87 -0.19
C THR A 185 -8.01 -39.16 1.04
N LEU A 186 -6.69 -39.05 0.89
CA LEU A 186 -5.76 -39.19 1.99
C LEU A 186 -6.01 -38.13 3.08
N LEU A 187 -6.52 -36.94 2.71
CA LEU A 187 -6.96 -35.93 3.67
C LEU A 187 -8.18 -36.40 4.49
N HIS A 188 -9.19 -37.03 3.87
CA HIS A 188 -10.34 -37.58 4.60
C HIS A 188 -9.89 -38.64 5.60
N PHE A 189 -9.03 -39.58 5.15
CA PHE A 189 -8.47 -40.60 6.05
C PHE A 189 -7.65 -39.99 7.20
N LEU A 190 -6.89 -38.92 6.94
CA LEU A 190 -6.14 -38.19 7.96
C LEU A 190 -7.08 -37.60 9.02
N VAL A 191 -8.16 -36.92 8.59
CA VAL A 191 -9.17 -36.33 9.48
C VAL A 191 -9.83 -37.42 10.33
N ASP A 192 -10.35 -38.48 9.71
CA ASP A 192 -11.00 -39.60 10.42
C ASP A 192 -10.06 -40.25 11.44
N SER A 193 -8.77 -40.39 11.08
CA SER A 193 -7.75 -40.95 11.97
C SER A 193 -7.42 -40.03 13.14
N VAL A 194 -7.39 -38.71 12.91
CA VAL A 194 -7.20 -37.72 13.97
C VAL A 194 -8.40 -37.71 14.91
N GLU A 195 -9.63 -37.71 14.39
CA GLU A 195 -10.87 -37.77 15.18
C GLU A 195 -10.98 -39.03 16.03
N SER A 196 -10.72 -40.19 15.44
CA SER A 196 -10.91 -41.47 16.11
C SER A 196 -9.76 -41.87 17.05
N LYS A 197 -8.50 -41.52 16.72
CA LYS A 197 -7.32 -42.04 17.43
C LYS A 197 -6.46 -40.97 18.10
N PHE A 198 -6.51 -39.73 17.62
CA PHE A 198 -5.64 -38.66 18.11
C PHE A 198 -6.40 -37.34 18.33
N PRO A 199 -7.52 -37.32 19.09
CA PRO A 199 -8.38 -36.13 19.20
C PRO A 199 -7.65 -34.92 19.78
N ARG A 200 -6.57 -35.11 20.55
CA ARG A 200 -5.70 -34.03 21.04
C ARG A 200 -5.07 -33.19 19.93
N LEU A 201 -4.95 -33.73 18.71
CA LEU A 201 -4.32 -33.01 17.61
C LEU A 201 -5.19 -31.86 17.12
N HIS A 202 -6.52 -31.86 17.33
CA HIS A 202 -7.40 -30.73 16.95
C HIS A 202 -6.95 -29.38 17.51
N GLY A 203 -6.23 -29.37 18.64
CA GLY A 203 -5.66 -28.15 19.22
C GLY A 203 -4.75 -27.38 18.26
N PHE A 204 -4.29 -27.97 17.14
CA PHE A 204 -3.52 -27.24 16.14
C PHE A 204 -4.32 -26.11 15.47
N LEU A 205 -5.64 -26.24 15.40
CA LEU A 205 -6.52 -25.21 14.82
C LEU A 205 -6.51 -23.94 15.68
N ASP A 206 -6.58 -24.13 17.00
CA ASP A 206 -6.51 -23.05 17.97
C ASP A 206 -5.07 -22.48 18.04
N ASP A 207 -4.07 -23.37 18.10
CA ASP A 207 -2.65 -22.98 18.14
C ASP A 207 -2.27 -22.10 16.94
N LEU A 208 -2.82 -22.37 15.74
CA LEU A 208 -2.45 -21.69 14.51
C LEU A 208 -3.40 -20.55 14.10
N GLN A 209 -4.37 -20.19 14.93
CA GLN A 209 -5.38 -19.17 14.61
C GLN A 209 -4.74 -17.86 14.10
N GLU A 210 -3.64 -17.42 14.72
CA GLU A 210 -2.95 -16.17 14.36
C GLU A 210 -2.19 -16.23 13.03
N SER A 211 -1.91 -17.44 12.52
CA SER A 211 -1.25 -17.64 11.22
C SER A 211 -2.08 -17.07 10.06
N GLY A 212 -3.41 -17.13 10.16
CA GLY A 212 -4.31 -16.55 9.15
C GLY A 212 -4.25 -15.01 9.10
N ASN A 213 -4.02 -14.36 10.25
CA ASN A 213 -3.87 -12.90 10.35
C ASN A 213 -2.55 -12.43 9.73
N ALA A 214 -1.46 -13.17 9.98
CA ALA A 214 -0.15 -12.90 9.38
C ALA A 214 -0.17 -13.00 7.84
N CYS A 215 -0.84 -14.02 7.28
CA CYS A 215 -0.96 -14.17 5.83
C CYS A 215 -1.62 -12.94 5.19
N ARG A 216 -2.70 -12.41 5.78
CA ARG A 216 -3.39 -11.21 5.27
C ARG A 216 -2.51 -9.95 5.34
N GLY A 217 -1.75 -9.77 6.42
CA GLY A 217 -0.83 -8.62 6.57
C GLY A 217 0.31 -8.60 5.55
N MET A 218 0.81 -9.79 5.16
CA MET A 218 1.91 -9.90 4.19
C MET A 218 1.48 -9.56 2.76
N PHE A 219 0.27 -9.94 2.33
CA PHE A 219 -0.25 -9.56 1.01
C PHE A 219 -0.38 -8.03 0.85
N VAL A 220 -0.79 -7.31 1.90
CA VAL A 220 -0.87 -5.84 1.86
C VAL A 220 0.52 -5.20 1.76
N CYS A 221 1.51 -5.74 2.48
CA CYS A 221 2.89 -5.25 2.39
C CYS A 221 3.53 -5.51 1.02
N THR A 222 3.28 -6.66 0.37
CA THR A 222 3.80 -6.94 -0.98
C THR A 222 3.16 -6.04 -2.04
N TYR A 223 1.86 -5.73 -1.93
CA TYR A 223 1.19 -4.78 -2.82
C TYR A 223 1.69 -3.34 -2.63
N ILE A 224 2.03 -2.92 -1.41
CA ILE A 224 2.60 -1.59 -1.17
C ILE A 224 4.03 -1.49 -1.73
N TYR A 225 4.84 -2.55 -1.64
CA TYR A 225 6.22 -2.53 -2.15
C TYR A 225 6.35 -2.71 -3.67
N MET A 226 5.32 -3.18 -4.37
CA MET A 226 5.34 -3.31 -5.84
C MET A 226 4.81 -2.08 -6.59
N HIS A 227 4.37 -1.04 -5.89
CA HIS A 227 3.88 0.21 -6.48
C HIS A 227 4.73 1.46 -6.14
N TYR A 228 5.96 1.26 -5.64
CA TYR A 228 6.99 2.30 -5.51
C TYR A 228 8.25 1.93 -6.29
#